data_AF-A0A850GL05-F1
#
_entry.id   AF-A0A850GL05-F1
#
_cell.length_a   1.000
_cell.length_b   1.000
_cell.length_c   1.000
_cell.angle_alpha   90.00
_cell.angle_beta   90.00
_cell.angle_gamma   90.00
#
_symmetry.space_group_name_H-M   'P 1'
#
loop_
_entity.id
_entity.type
_entity.pdbx_description
1 polymer ?
#
loop_
_entity_poly.entity_id
_entity_poly.type
_entity_poly.pdbx_seq_one_letter_code
_entity_poly.pdbx_strand_id
1 'polypeptide(L)'
;MRLKRLSSKTPLATTLILGTIAAAGISGCDYYEYSDNHHWSFVFDDLPDRMGFDNKRVLVGTDFSVSPGARSTIRDQAFRDECVVLGASGVLEYEDGIFEVTQAGSGAVEFPALLEACPQFEGQLSEVPADSWTMIGVSADEAAAGWINEMDPTFGLSMVSPGPAGSFPDDVALPLSPTRVVADGTFGLRPVLTQPSADPRQEVRFSSSAAALSLPAHYEYLQDTDPDADSLSQYLLGTIPTGTRIDEATLDVNGHAFDLPAVEAVSVDQITSLELVPIYLDDDTEEREWTSPVAIAALARDDKGRRIFGFPVEWSVTRGNLRVAPSGEIQDFMLLEDSCREAPDEPEARQATMEAAIGDLVASVDMSWIALPRDGESLEIDPEDPACQSTGCDCSTTDDPKGSVAAVLGLGLLGLVRRRRRQHASK
;
A
#
# COMPACT_ATOMS: atom_id res chain seq x y z
N MET A 1 68.82 -17.64 -18.37
CA MET A 1 67.69 -16.70 -18.49
C MET A 1 66.44 -17.40 -17.97
N ARG A 2 66.05 -17.13 -16.73
CA ARG A 2 64.88 -17.72 -16.05
C ARG A 2 63.82 -16.63 -15.94
N LEU A 3 62.69 -16.80 -16.62
CA LEU A 3 61.54 -15.90 -16.47
C LEU A 3 60.77 -16.26 -15.19
N LYS A 4 60.59 -15.22 -14.37
CA LYS A 4 59.88 -15.21 -13.09
C LYS A 4 58.40 -15.51 -13.28
N ARG A 5 57.87 -16.47 -12.52
CA ARG A 5 56.43 -16.59 -12.24
C ARG A 5 56.03 -15.47 -11.28
N LEU A 6 55.15 -14.57 -11.71
CA LEU A 6 54.44 -13.67 -10.82
C LEU A 6 53.15 -14.35 -10.35
N SER A 7 53.09 -14.46 -9.04
CA SER A 7 51.95 -14.86 -8.22
C SER A 7 51.05 -13.65 -8.03
N SER A 8 49.78 -13.75 -8.43
CA SER A 8 48.70 -12.96 -7.85
C SER A 8 47.53 -13.90 -7.56
N LYS A 9 47.43 -14.31 -6.29
CA LYS A 9 46.21 -14.90 -5.74
C LYS A 9 45.28 -13.74 -5.37
N THR A 10 44.26 -13.51 -6.17
CA THR A 10 43.07 -12.74 -5.76
C THR A 10 42.09 -13.73 -5.14
N PRO A 11 41.55 -13.48 -3.93
CA PRO A 11 40.47 -14.29 -3.43
C PRO A 11 39.20 -13.90 -4.19
N LEU A 12 38.65 -14.84 -4.96
CA LEU A 12 37.27 -14.75 -5.43
C LEU A 12 36.38 -14.94 -4.20
N ALA A 13 35.85 -13.83 -3.68
CA ALA A 13 34.67 -13.86 -2.83
C ALA A 13 33.48 -14.09 -3.75
N THR A 14 33.09 -15.36 -3.90
CA THR A 14 31.84 -15.72 -4.57
C THR A 14 30.72 -15.48 -3.59
N THR A 15 30.01 -14.38 -3.79
CA THR A 15 28.79 -13.99 -3.09
C THR A 15 27.75 -15.10 -3.27
N LEU A 16 27.39 -15.72 -2.14
CA LEU A 16 26.31 -16.68 -2.02
C LEU A 16 25.04 -15.87 -1.79
N ILE A 17 24.28 -15.59 -2.86
CA ILE A 17 22.93 -15.02 -2.75
C ILE A 17 21.98 -16.22 -2.66
N LEU A 18 21.73 -16.70 -1.43
CA LEU A 18 20.44 -17.33 -1.11
C LEU A 18 19.44 -16.16 -1.02
N GLY A 19 18.31 -16.14 -1.72
CA GLY A 19 17.39 -17.24 -1.94
C GLY A 19 16.47 -17.35 -0.72
N THR A 20 15.17 -17.11 -0.92
CA THR A 20 14.06 -17.16 0.04
C THR A 20 13.94 -16.00 1.04
N ILE A 21 13.31 -14.90 0.62
CA ILE A 21 12.33 -14.22 1.49
C ILE A 21 11.09 -15.10 1.42
N ALA A 22 11.08 -16.12 2.27
CA ALA A 22 9.85 -16.82 2.58
C ALA A 22 8.92 -15.78 3.22
N ALA A 23 7.70 -15.71 2.70
CA ALA A 23 6.57 -15.16 3.42
C ALA A 23 6.68 -15.62 4.88
N ALA A 24 7.02 -14.69 5.77
CA ALA A 24 6.86 -14.90 7.19
C ALA A 24 5.36 -14.96 7.43
N GLY A 25 4.81 -16.17 7.28
CA GLY A 25 3.48 -16.51 7.71
C GLY A 25 3.40 -16.19 9.19
N ILE A 26 2.71 -15.10 9.50
CA ILE A 26 2.20 -14.75 10.81
C ILE A 26 1.27 -15.90 11.21
N SER A 27 1.87 -16.91 11.84
CA SER A 27 1.21 -18.12 12.31
C SER A 27 1.48 -18.21 13.80
N GLY A 28 0.73 -17.44 14.58
CA GLY A 28 0.84 -17.45 16.03
C GLY A 28 -0.18 -16.50 16.67
N CYS A 29 -1.20 -17.10 17.26
CA CYS A 29 -2.20 -16.52 18.15
C CYS A 29 -3.37 -15.73 17.52
N ASP A 30 -4.52 -15.92 18.18
CA ASP A 30 -5.89 -15.72 17.75
C ASP A 30 -6.36 -14.32 18.21
N TYR A 31 -6.15 -13.29 17.37
CA TYR A 31 -6.35 -11.86 17.73
C TYR A 31 -7.60 -11.23 17.12
N TYR A 32 -8.50 -12.02 16.55
CA TYR A 32 -9.53 -11.49 15.67
C TYR A 32 -10.91 -12.04 16.05
N GLU A 33 -11.56 -11.39 17.01
CA GLU A 33 -13.01 -11.46 17.15
C GLU A 33 -13.57 -10.14 16.60
N TYR A 34 -13.84 -10.12 15.29
CA TYR A 34 -14.48 -8.98 14.62
C TYR A 34 -15.95 -8.89 15.05
N SER A 35 -16.44 -7.67 15.29
CA SER A 35 -17.77 -7.38 15.85
C SER A 35 -18.88 -7.57 14.83
N ASP A 36 -19.90 -8.38 15.16
CA ASP A 36 -21.34 -8.41 14.82
C ASP A 36 -21.95 -7.42 13.77
N ASN A 37 -21.22 -6.91 12.79
CA ASN A 37 -21.67 -5.93 11.79
C ASN A 37 -21.13 -6.34 10.41
N HIS A 38 -21.94 -7.05 9.63
CA HIS A 38 -21.77 -7.23 8.18
C HIS A 38 -20.48 -7.95 7.70
N HIS A 39 -20.10 -9.08 8.32
CA HIS A 39 -18.89 -9.87 8.01
C HIS A 39 -18.84 -10.64 6.68
N TRP A 40 -19.66 -10.29 5.70
CA TRP A 40 -19.81 -11.06 4.47
C TRP A 40 -19.48 -10.20 3.27
N SER A 41 -18.43 -10.58 2.56
CA SER A 41 -18.02 -9.98 1.29
C SER A 41 -17.92 -11.07 0.24
N PHE A 42 -18.34 -10.78 -0.99
CA PHE A 42 -17.91 -11.61 -2.12
C PHE A 42 -16.45 -11.34 -2.39
N VAL A 43 -15.64 -12.39 -2.31
CA VAL A 43 -14.29 -12.37 -2.83
C VAL A 43 -14.40 -12.81 -4.28
N PHE A 44 -14.08 -11.90 -5.18
CA PHE A 44 -13.99 -12.16 -6.60
C PHE A 44 -12.53 -12.52 -6.87
N ASP A 45 -12.23 -13.82 -6.93
CA ASP A 45 -10.85 -14.30 -6.90
C ASP A 45 -10.03 -13.80 -8.10
N ASP A 46 -10.70 -13.58 -9.25
CA ASP A 46 -10.07 -13.15 -10.51
C ASP A 46 -10.28 -11.65 -10.84
N LEU A 47 -10.99 -10.91 -9.97
CA LEU A 47 -11.27 -9.48 -10.17
C LEU A 47 -10.53 -8.65 -9.11
N PRO A 48 -9.26 -8.28 -9.36
CA PRO A 48 -8.53 -7.45 -8.42
C PRO A 48 -9.26 -6.12 -8.19
N ASP A 49 -9.29 -5.68 -6.94
CA ASP A 49 -9.63 -4.31 -6.57
C ASP A 49 -8.32 -3.54 -6.40
N ARG A 50 -8.04 -2.64 -7.33
CA ARG A 50 -6.79 -1.89 -7.44
C ARG A 50 -6.95 -0.47 -6.89
N MET A 51 -8.16 0.07 -6.84
CA MET A 51 -8.43 1.41 -6.28
C MET A 51 -9.08 1.37 -4.90
N GLY A 52 -9.40 0.17 -4.40
CA GLY A 52 -10.14 -0.01 -3.16
C GLY A 52 -11.62 0.29 -3.34
N PHE A 53 -12.38 0.01 -2.27
CA PHE A 53 -13.85 0.08 -2.15
C PHE A 53 -14.59 -1.14 -2.70
N ASP A 54 -15.78 -1.40 -2.14
CA ASP A 54 -16.77 -2.38 -2.61
C ASP A 54 -17.27 -2.07 -4.04
N ASN A 55 -16.36 -2.11 -5.02
CA ASN A 55 -16.61 -1.82 -6.41
C ASN A 55 -17.37 -3.00 -7.00
N LYS A 56 -18.65 -2.73 -7.25
CA LYS A 56 -19.59 -3.65 -7.90
C LYS A 56 -19.50 -3.56 -9.43
N ARG A 57 -18.50 -2.89 -10.00
CA ARG A 57 -18.39 -2.64 -11.44
C ARG A 57 -17.43 -3.60 -12.09
N VAL A 58 -17.86 -4.19 -13.19
CA VAL A 58 -17.07 -5.16 -13.96
C VAL A 58 -17.26 -4.88 -15.44
N LEU A 59 -16.18 -4.99 -16.21
CA LEU A 59 -16.23 -4.84 -17.67
C LEU A 59 -17.09 -5.96 -18.30
N VAL A 60 -17.93 -5.61 -19.26
CA VAL A 60 -18.69 -6.61 -20.04
C VAL A 60 -17.75 -7.52 -20.83
N GLY A 61 -18.06 -8.82 -20.84
CA GLY A 61 -17.26 -9.89 -21.45
C GLY A 61 -16.20 -10.45 -20.52
N THR A 62 -16.05 -9.91 -19.30
CA THR A 62 -15.15 -10.45 -18.29
C THR A 62 -15.78 -11.63 -17.56
N ASP A 63 -14.97 -12.66 -17.41
CA ASP A 63 -15.16 -13.86 -16.61
C ASP A 63 -14.55 -13.71 -15.21
N PHE A 64 -15.17 -14.32 -14.21
CA PHE A 64 -14.70 -14.29 -12.83
C PHE A 64 -15.30 -15.44 -12.02
N SER A 65 -14.56 -15.90 -11.02
CA SER A 65 -15.10 -16.77 -9.97
C SER A 65 -15.57 -15.95 -8.77
N VAL A 66 -16.55 -16.48 -8.03
CA VAL A 66 -17.03 -15.88 -6.78
C VAL A 66 -16.95 -16.90 -5.68
N SER A 67 -16.13 -16.59 -4.69
CA SER A 67 -16.11 -17.30 -3.44
C SER A 67 -16.84 -16.44 -2.39
N PRO A 68 -17.93 -16.91 -1.78
CA PRO A 68 -18.47 -16.27 -0.59
C PRO A 68 -17.41 -16.39 0.52
N GLY A 69 -16.78 -15.27 0.84
CA GLY A 69 -15.89 -15.17 1.98
C GLY A 69 -16.69 -14.81 3.21
N ALA A 70 -16.69 -15.67 4.22
CA ALA A 70 -16.73 -15.16 5.57
C ALA A 70 -15.38 -14.47 5.79
N ARG A 71 -15.35 -13.14 5.96
CA ARG A 71 -14.19 -12.51 6.63
C ARG A 71 -14.29 -12.80 8.12
N SER A 72 -14.41 -14.07 8.48
CA SER A 72 -14.20 -14.52 9.84
C SER A 72 -12.83 -15.17 9.89
N THR A 73 -12.04 -14.69 10.81
CA THR A 73 -10.74 -15.21 11.24
C THR A 73 -10.88 -16.51 12.03
N ILE A 74 -12.09 -17.05 12.15
CA ILE A 74 -12.33 -18.36 12.75
C ILE A 74 -11.66 -19.39 11.84
N ARG A 75 -10.50 -19.85 12.31
CA ARG A 75 -9.60 -20.82 11.71
C ARG A 75 -10.18 -22.23 11.60
N ASP A 76 -11.50 -22.39 11.54
CA ASP A 76 -12.12 -23.68 11.32
C ASP A 76 -12.09 -23.96 9.82
N GLN A 77 -11.14 -24.82 9.44
CA GLN A 77 -11.04 -25.44 8.13
C GLN A 77 -12.35 -26.09 7.64
N ALA A 78 -13.32 -26.32 8.54
CA ALA A 78 -14.65 -26.80 8.19
C ALA A 78 -15.49 -25.76 7.42
N PHE A 79 -15.13 -24.47 7.41
CA PHE A 79 -15.95 -23.40 6.83
C PHE A 79 -15.68 -23.08 5.35
N ARG A 80 -14.57 -23.55 4.77
CA ARG A 80 -14.22 -23.24 3.36
C ARG A 80 -14.97 -24.08 2.32
N ASP A 81 -15.51 -25.24 2.70
CA ASP A 81 -15.94 -26.25 1.73
C ASP A 81 -17.46 -26.36 1.53
N GLU A 82 -18.30 -25.63 2.28
CA GLU A 82 -19.75 -25.96 2.35
C GLU A 82 -20.73 -24.87 1.93
N CYS A 83 -20.31 -23.64 1.63
CA CYS A 83 -21.18 -22.71 0.92
C CYS A 83 -20.44 -21.99 -0.19
N VAL A 84 -20.75 -22.32 -1.42
CA VAL A 84 -20.33 -21.59 -2.63
C VAL A 84 -21.61 -21.02 -3.24
N VAL A 85 -21.54 -19.80 -3.79
CA VAL A 85 -22.68 -19.30 -4.57
C VAL A 85 -22.74 -20.10 -5.86
N LEU A 86 -23.72 -20.99 -5.97
CA LEU A 86 -23.89 -21.90 -7.11
C LEU A 86 -24.74 -21.32 -8.25
N GLY A 87 -25.04 -20.02 -8.24
CA GLY A 87 -25.82 -19.41 -9.30
C GLY A 87 -25.95 -17.90 -9.17
N ALA A 88 -26.16 -17.23 -10.29
CA ALA A 88 -26.45 -15.80 -10.39
C ALA A 88 -27.42 -15.56 -11.55
N SER A 89 -28.28 -14.55 -11.44
CA SER A 89 -29.13 -14.13 -12.55
C SER A 89 -28.40 -13.11 -13.43
N GLY A 90 -28.63 -13.16 -14.74
CA GLY A 90 -27.94 -12.30 -15.73
C GLY A 90 -26.62 -12.83 -16.30
N VAL A 91 -26.16 -14.00 -15.85
CA VAL A 91 -24.86 -14.60 -16.23
C VAL A 91 -25.01 -15.86 -17.09
N LEU A 92 -23.99 -16.15 -17.92
CA LEU A 92 -23.68 -17.49 -18.44
C LEU A 92 -22.76 -18.22 -17.43
N GLU A 93 -23.27 -19.28 -16.77
CA GLU A 93 -22.42 -20.17 -15.97
C GLU A 93 -21.52 -20.95 -16.93
N TYR A 94 -20.23 -20.63 -16.90
CA TYR A 94 -19.20 -21.46 -17.49
C TYR A 94 -18.79 -22.50 -16.44
N GLU A 95 -18.42 -23.70 -16.88
CA GLU A 95 -18.10 -24.86 -16.04
C GLU A 95 -17.41 -24.50 -14.71
N ASP A 96 -17.82 -25.16 -13.61
CA ASP A 96 -17.19 -25.06 -12.28
C ASP A 96 -17.30 -23.70 -11.54
N GLY A 97 -18.39 -22.96 -11.70
CA GLY A 97 -18.67 -21.76 -10.88
C GLY A 97 -18.00 -20.48 -11.37
N ILE A 98 -17.65 -20.44 -12.66
CA ILE A 98 -17.14 -19.25 -13.35
C ILE A 98 -18.33 -18.50 -13.98
N PHE A 99 -18.36 -17.20 -13.76
CA PHE A 99 -19.42 -16.30 -14.16
C PHE A 99 -18.92 -15.32 -15.24
N GLU A 100 -19.69 -15.10 -16.30
CA GLU A 100 -19.43 -14.08 -17.33
C GLU A 100 -20.41 -12.90 -17.24
N VAL A 101 -19.89 -11.66 -17.26
CA VAL A 101 -20.71 -10.45 -17.34
C VAL A 101 -21.14 -10.19 -18.80
N THR A 102 -22.36 -10.58 -19.15
CA THR A 102 -22.80 -10.54 -20.56
C THR A 102 -23.46 -9.24 -21.02
N GLN A 103 -23.86 -8.36 -20.09
CA GLN A 103 -24.62 -7.14 -20.40
C GLN A 103 -24.20 -5.96 -19.51
N ALA A 104 -24.38 -4.74 -20.01
CA ALA A 104 -24.13 -3.51 -19.26
C ALA A 104 -25.35 -3.11 -18.40
N GLY A 105 -25.11 -2.37 -17.32
CA GLY A 105 -26.12 -1.81 -16.43
C GLY A 105 -26.21 -2.48 -15.07
N SER A 106 -27.05 -1.91 -14.20
CA SER A 106 -27.35 -2.48 -12.88
C SER A 106 -28.03 -3.84 -12.98
N GLY A 107 -27.62 -4.78 -12.13
CA GLY A 107 -28.16 -6.15 -12.17
C GLY A 107 -27.64 -6.95 -13.36
N ALA A 108 -26.52 -6.52 -13.96
CA ALA A 108 -25.81 -7.33 -14.94
C ALA A 108 -25.45 -8.71 -14.37
N VAL A 109 -25.17 -8.74 -13.07
CA VAL A 109 -25.09 -9.96 -12.28
C VAL A 109 -25.86 -9.73 -10.98
N GLU A 110 -26.80 -10.61 -10.67
CA GLU A 110 -27.48 -10.61 -9.37
C GLU A 110 -27.25 -11.96 -8.70
N PHE A 111 -26.61 -11.96 -7.53
CA PHE A 111 -26.45 -13.17 -6.76
C PHE A 111 -27.72 -13.43 -5.93
N PRO A 112 -28.16 -14.70 -5.79
CA PRO A 112 -29.23 -15.05 -4.87
C PRO A 112 -28.85 -14.61 -3.46
N ALA A 113 -29.84 -14.26 -2.66
CA ALA A 113 -29.60 -13.91 -1.27
C ALA A 113 -28.83 -15.05 -0.58
N LEU A 114 -27.78 -14.71 0.17
CA LEU A 114 -26.87 -15.70 0.76
C LEU A 114 -27.60 -16.76 1.63
N LEU A 115 -28.74 -16.40 2.21
CA LEU A 115 -29.62 -17.30 2.95
C LEU A 115 -30.27 -18.41 2.09
N GLU A 116 -30.48 -18.19 0.80
CA GLU A 116 -30.97 -19.22 -0.13
C GLU A 116 -29.84 -20.16 -0.56
N ALA A 117 -28.61 -19.63 -0.70
CA ALA A 117 -27.41 -20.42 -1.00
C ALA A 117 -26.91 -21.21 0.23
N CYS A 118 -27.10 -20.67 1.44
CA CYS A 118 -26.61 -21.25 2.69
C CYS A 118 -27.73 -21.34 3.77
N PRO A 119 -28.77 -22.16 3.57
CA PRO A 119 -29.95 -22.22 4.45
C PRO A 119 -29.65 -22.67 5.89
N GLN A 120 -28.50 -23.32 6.11
CA GLN A 120 -28.01 -23.73 7.43
C GLN A 120 -27.48 -22.57 8.29
N PHE A 121 -27.34 -21.37 7.74
CA PHE A 121 -26.88 -20.19 8.49
C PHE A 121 -28.08 -19.43 9.08
N GLU A 122 -28.36 -19.66 10.36
CA GLU A 122 -29.29 -18.83 11.14
C GLU A 122 -28.52 -17.63 11.73
N GLY A 123 -28.77 -16.38 11.29
CA GLY A 123 -28.07 -15.20 11.81
C GLY A 123 -28.32 -13.86 11.07
N GLN A 124 -27.43 -12.89 11.30
CA GLN A 124 -27.45 -11.50 10.77
C GLN A 124 -27.45 -11.37 9.24
N LEU A 125 -27.31 -12.48 8.49
CA LEU A 125 -27.43 -12.50 7.02
C LEU A 125 -28.80 -12.04 6.52
N SER A 126 -29.84 -12.13 7.35
CA SER A 126 -31.18 -11.61 7.04
C SER A 126 -31.26 -10.08 7.01
N GLU A 127 -30.24 -9.39 7.51
CA GLU A 127 -30.18 -7.93 7.60
C GLU A 127 -29.38 -7.29 6.46
N VAL A 128 -28.69 -8.08 5.63
CA VAL A 128 -27.94 -7.55 4.48
C VAL A 128 -28.90 -7.24 3.32
N PRO A 129 -28.97 -5.99 2.83
CA PRO A 129 -29.85 -5.61 1.73
C PRO A 129 -29.60 -6.42 0.45
N ALA A 130 -30.66 -6.70 -0.32
CA ALA A 130 -30.56 -7.50 -1.55
C ALA A 130 -29.67 -6.86 -2.63
N ASP A 131 -29.61 -5.52 -2.67
CA ASP A 131 -28.77 -4.73 -3.57
C ASP A 131 -27.28 -4.72 -3.17
N SER A 132 -26.93 -5.28 -2.01
CA SER A 132 -25.54 -5.59 -1.66
C SER A 132 -24.92 -6.63 -2.60
N TRP A 133 -25.74 -7.38 -3.32
CA TRP A 133 -25.35 -8.58 -4.07
C TRP A 133 -25.50 -8.44 -5.59
N THR A 134 -25.49 -7.21 -6.12
CA THR A 134 -25.59 -6.97 -7.56
C THR A 134 -24.31 -6.36 -8.10
N MET A 135 -23.86 -6.81 -9.28
CA MET A 135 -22.84 -6.13 -10.05
C MET A 135 -23.45 -5.28 -11.18
N ILE A 136 -22.71 -4.24 -11.53
CA ILE A 136 -22.99 -3.31 -12.62
C ILE A 136 -22.02 -3.63 -13.74
N GLY A 137 -22.54 -4.12 -14.85
CA GLY A 137 -21.75 -4.32 -16.07
C GLY A 137 -21.45 -2.97 -16.70
N VAL A 138 -20.20 -2.74 -17.08
CA VAL A 138 -19.76 -1.52 -17.76
C VAL A 138 -19.32 -1.88 -19.17
N SER A 139 -19.90 -1.23 -20.17
CA SER A 139 -19.48 -1.45 -21.56
C SER A 139 -18.12 -0.80 -21.82
N ALA A 140 -17.36 -1.35 -22.77
CA ALA A 140 -16.02 -0.85 -23.08
C ALA A 140 -16.01 0.62 -23.53
N ASP A 141 -17.07 1.13 -24.15
CA ASP A 141 -17.18 2.54 -24.54
C ASP A 141 -17.47 3.51 -23.39
N GLU A 142 -17.85 2.99 -22.21
CA GLU A 142 -18.04 3.77 -20.99
C GLU A 142 -16.82 3.73 -20.06
N ALA A 143 -15.89 2.81 -20.31
CA ALA A 143 -14.67 2.64 -19.52
C ALA A 143 -13.51 3.47 -20.08
N ALA A 144 -12.63 3.93 -19.19
CA ALA A 144 -11.40 4.62 -19.53
C ALA A 144 -10.23 4.04 -18.75
N ALA A 145 -9.09 3.84 -19.42
CA ALA A 145 -7.89 3.37 -18.77
C ALA A 145 -7.10 4.50 -18.12
N GLY A 146 -6.42 4.17 -17.02
CA GLY A 146 -5.54 5.06 -16.29
C GLY A 146 -4.40 4.30 -15.62
N TRP A 147 -3.45 5.04 -15.06
CA TRP A 147 -2.41 4.50 -14.20
C TRP A 147 -2.72 4.80 -12.75
N ILE A 148 -2.41 3.87 -11.85
CA ILE A 148 -2.26 4.14 -10.42
C ILE A 148 -0.86 3.73 -9.99
N ASN A 149 -0.40 4.24 -8.84
CA ASN A 149 0.80 3.70 -8.21
C ASN A 149 0.55 2.27 -7.72
N GLU A 150 1.54 1.40 -7.82
CA GLU A 150 1.42 0.01 -7.38
C GLU A 150 1.05 -0.16 -5.90
N MET A 151 1.46 0.79 -5.04
CA MET A 151 1.19 0.76 -3.60
C MET A 151 -0.13 1.45 -3.23
N ASP A 152 -0.74 2.21 -4.14
CA ASP A 152 -2.02 2.88 -3.88
C ASP A 152 -3.17 1.92 -3.46
N PRO A 153 -3.31 0.69 -4.01
CA PRO A 153 -4.31 -0.26 -3.54
C PRO A 153 -4.22 -0.56 -2.03
N THR A 154 -3.02 -0.47 -1.44
CA THR A 154 -2.83 -0.71 0.00
C THR A 154 -3.58 0.32 0.86
N PHE A 155 -3.76 1.56 0.37
CA PHE A 155 -4.53 2.60 1.07
C PHE A 155 -6.04 2.45 0.91
N GLY A 156 -6.47 1.71 -0.12
CA GLY A 156 -7.87 1.41 -0.39
C GLY A 156 -8.40 0.18 0.36
N LEU A 157 -7.54 -0.50 1.12
CA LEU A 157 -7.96 -1.62 1.96
C LEU A 157 -8.89 -1.11 3.07
N SER A 158 -10.03 -1.76 3.24
CA SER A 158 -11.02 -1.42 4.27
C SER A 158 -10.52 -1.60 5.72
N MET A 159 -9.29 -2.06 5.89
CA MET A 159 -8.66 -2.37 7.17
C MET A 159 -7.47 -1.44 7.44
N VAL A 160 -7.33 -0.35 6.69
CA VAL A 160 -6.25 0.62 6.91
C VAL A 160 -6.77 2.01 7.20
N SER A 161 -6.03 2.70 8.06
CA SER A 161 -6.32 4.07 8.47
C SER A 161 -5.02 4.87 8.54
N PRO A 162 -5.04 6.20 8.33
CA PRO A 162 -3.90 7.06 8.65
C PRO A 162 -3.74 7.27 10.17
N GLY A 163 -4.56 6.59 10.98
CA GLY A 163 -4.57 6.64 12.43
C GLY A 163 -5.05 8.01 12.95
N PRO A 164 -4.48 8.50 14.07
CA PRO A 164 -4.91 9.76 14.68
C PRO A 164 -4.77 11.00 13.77
N ALA A 165 -4.01 10.89 12.68
CA ALA A 165 -3.77 11.99 11.75
C ALA A 165 -5.00 12.37 10.90
N GLY A 166 -6.01 11.49 10.78
CA GLY A 166 -7.30 11.81 10.15
C GLY A 166 -7.64 11.00 8.91
N SER A 167 -7.51 11.58 7.72
CA SER A 167 -7.90 10.96 6.44
C SER A 167 -6.72 10.87 5.47
N PHE A 168 -6.69 9.84 4.62
CA PHE A 168 -5.73 9.78 3.52
C PHE A 168 -5.93 10.96 2.55
N PRO A 169 -4.87 11.43 1.86
CA PRO A 169 -5.01 12.45 0.83
C PRO A 169 -5.96 12.03 -0.29
N ASP A 170 -6.79 12.98 -0.75
CA ASP A 170 -7.83 12.75 -1.75
C ASP A 170 -7.31 12.25 -3.11
N ASP A 171 -6.01 12.37 -3.38
CA ASP A 171 -5.36 11.98 -4.63
C ASP A 171 -4.63 10.63 -4.56
N VAL A 172 -4.76 9.91 -3.44
CA VAL A 172 -4.38 8.50 -3.32
C VAL A 172 -5.45 7.63 -3.96
N ALA A 173 -5.02 6.56 -4.65
CA ALA A 173 -5.90 5.64 -5.36
C ALA A 173 -6.79 6.33 -6.41
N LEU A 174 -6.26 7.39 -7.04
CA LEU A 174 -6.87 8.03 -8.21
C LEU A 174 -6.09 7.71 -9.48
N PRO A 175 -6.78 7.55 -10.64
CA PRO A 175 -6.11 7.40 -11.91
C PRO A 175 -5.35 8.69 -12.25
N LEU A 176 -4.12 8.53 -12.71
CA LEU A 176 -3.16 9.59 -12.92
C LEU A 176 -3.26 10.11 -14.36
N SER A 177 -3.23 11.44 -14.54
CA SER A 177 -3.25 12.04 -15.88
C SER A 177 -2.63 13.44 -15.93
N PRO A 178 -1.50 13.64 -16.67
CA PRO A 178 -0.51 12.62 -17.08
C PRO A 178 0.29 12.10 -15.88
N THR A 179 0.78 10.85 -15.97
CA THR A 179 1.58 10.23 -14.91
C THR A 179 3.01 10.76 -14.91
N ARG A 180 3.55 11.09 -13.73
CA ARG A 180 4.92 11.59 -13.57
C ARG A 180 5.74 10.66 -12.70
N VAL A 181 6.92 10.28 -13.17
CA VAL A 181 7.87 9.45 -12.43
C VAL A 181 9.22 10.16 -12.38
N VAL A 182 9.96 10.00 -11.29
CA VAL A 182 11.32 10.51 -11.23
C VAL A 182 12.23 9.67 -12.12
N ALA A 183 13.03 10.37 -12.89
CA ALA A 183 14.02 9.78 -13.75
C ALA A 183 15.06 9.00 -12.96
N ASP A 184 15.47 7.87 -13.53
CA ASP A 184 16.50 6.97 -12.98
C ASP A 184 16.16 6.38 -11.59
N GLY A 185 14.97 6.66 -11.05
CA GLY A 185 14.42 6.03 -9.85
C GLY A 185 13.39 4.97 -10.21
N THR A 186 13.27 3.95 -9.36
CA THR A 186 12.39 2.81 -9.62
C THR A 186 10.96 3.17 -9.29
N PHE A 187 10.06 3.09 -10.27
CA PHE A 187 8.62 3.32 -10.09
C PHE A 187 7.84 2.03 -10.36
N GLY A 188 6.67 1.89 -9.71
CA GLY A 188 5.68 0.85 -9.96
C GLY A 188 4.33 1.46 -10.37
N LEU A 189 3.79 1.11 -11.54
CA LEU A 189 2.49 1.59 -12.02
C LEU A 189 1.59 0.45 -12.49
N ARG A 190 0.36 0.41 -11.99
CA ARG A 190 -0.67 -0.54 -12.42
C ARG A 190 -1.68 0.12 -13.35
N PRO A 191 -2.08 -0.50 -14.46
CA PRO A 191 -3.17 -0.03 -15.27
C PRO A 191 -4.49 -0.31 -14.53
N VAL A 192 -5.46 0.59 -14.65
CA VAL A 192 -6.81 0.42 -14.11
C VAL A 192 -7.82 0.85 -15.15
N LEU A 193 -9.05 0.34 -15.07
CA LEU A 193 -10.19 0.88 -15.79
C LEU A 193 -11.09 1.63 -14.81
N THR A 194 -11.65 2.75 -15.26
CA THR A 194 -12.64 3.53 -14.50
C THR A 194 -13.85 3.83 -15.36
N GLN A 195 -14.95 4.26 -14.75
CA GLN A 195 -16.15 4.73 -15.45
C GLN A 195 -16.31 6.25 -15.21
N PRO A 196 -15.64 7.12 -16.00
CA PRO A 196 -15.57 8.56 -15.71
C PRO A 196 -16.93 9.27 -15.61
N SER A 197 -17.95 8.73 -16.28
CA SER A 197 -19.32 9.27 -16.27
C SER A 197 -20.04 9.06 -14.94
N ALA A 198 -19.65 8.06 -14.15
CA ALA A 198 -20.20 7.76 -12.84
C ALA A 198 -19.40 8.46 -11.74
N ASP A 199 -18.12 8.09 -11.63
CA ASP A 199 -17.15 8.64 -10.68
C ASP A 199 -15.75 8.20 -11.13
N PRO A 200 -14.78 9.11 -11.33
CA PRO A 200 -13.40 8.72 -11.65
C PRO A 200 -12.69 7.91 -10.55
N ARG A 201 -13.27 7.80 -9.34
CA ARG A 201 -12.80 6.91 -8.26
C ARG A 201 -13.33 5.48 -8.36
N GLN A 202 -14.34 5.24 -9.18
CA GLN A 202 -14.94 3.90 -9.31
C GLN A 202 -14.18 3.08 -10.33
N GLU A 203 -13.50 2.05 -9.82
CA GLU A 203 -12.84 1.07 -10.66
C GLU A 203 -13.86 0.20 -11.39
N VAL A 204 -13.57 -0.07 -12.66
CA VAL A 204 -14.21 -1.10 -13.46
C VAL A 204 -13.28 -2.30 -13.45
N ARG A 205 -13.66 -3.33 -12.70
CA ARG A 205 -12.84 -4.53 -12.55
C ARG A 205 -12.87 -5.35 -13.84
N PHE A 206 -11.79 -6.06 -14.10
CA PHE A 206 -11.65 -6.94 -15.25
C PHE A 206 -10.77 -8.14 -14.90
N SER A 207 -10.96 -9.24 -15.60
CA SER A 207 -10.14 -10.45 -15.47
C SER A 207 -8.73 -10.15 -15.94
N SER A 208 -7.76 -10.38 -15.06
CA SER A 208 -6.35 -10.14 -15.40
C SER A 208 -5.82 -11.13 -16.44
N SER A 209 -6.36 -12.35 -16.45
CA SER A 209 -6.00 -13.37 -17.45
C SER A 209 -6.46 -13.01 -18.86
N ALA A 210 -7.48 -12.14 -18.97
CA ALA A 210 -8.03 -11.63 -20.22
C ALA A 210 -7.45 -10.26 -20.63
N ALA A 211 -6.56 -9.69 -19.81
CA ALA A 211 -5.91 -8.42 -20.08
C ALA A 211 -4.56 -8.63 -20.78
N ALA A 212 -4.10 -7.62 -21.53
CA ALA A 212 -2.75 -7.55 -22.06
C ALA A 212 -2.28 -6.10 -22.14
N LEU A 213 -1.21 -5.76 -21.42
CA LEU A 213 -0.54 -4.49 -21.53
C LEU A 213 0.37 -4.48 -22.77
N SER A 214 0.17 -3.52 -23.66
CA SER A 214 1.05 -3.28 -24.81
C SER A 214 1.82 -1.98 -24.61
N LEU A 215 3.12 -2.02 -24.91
CA LEU A 215 4.02 -0.87 -24.88
C LEU A 215 4.75 -0.78 -26.22
N PRO A 216 5.29 0.41 -26.56
CA PRO A 216 6.31 0.49 -27.59
C PRO A 216 7.46 -0.48 -27.33
N ALA A 217 7.96 -1.16 -28.38
CA ALA A 217 8.92 -2.26 -28.26
C ALA A 217 10.18 -1.94 -27.43
N HIS A 218 10.63 -0.68 -27.45
CA HIS A 218 11.80 -0.24 -26.68
C HIS A 218 11.52 -0.03 -25.18
N TYR A 219 10.27 -0.19 -24.72
CA TYR A 219 9.85 -0.12 -23.32
C TYR A 219 9.29 -1.45 -22.78
N GLU A 220 9.24 -2.52 -23.59
CA GLU A 220 8.76 -3.85 -23.14
C GLU A 220 9.54 -4.39 -21.93
N TYR A 221 10.78 -3.96 -21.73
CA TYR A 221 11.59 -4.34 -20.57
C TYR A 221 11.05 -3.82 -19.22
N LEU A 222 10.14 -2.85 -19.23
CA LEU A 222 9.47 -2.34 -18.04
C LEU A 222 8.27 -3.18 -17.65
N GLN A 223 7.80 -4.06 -18.52
CA GLN A 223 6.73 -4.99 -18.19
C GLN A 223 7.33 -6.08 -17.31
N ASP A 224 6.95 -6.05 -16.03
CA ASP A 224 7.23 -7.17 -15.15
C ASP A 224 6.10 -8.17 -15.30
N THR A 225 6.38 -9.21 -16.07
CA THR A 225 5.52 -10.39 -16.12
C THR A 225 6.15 -11.42 -15.18
N ASP A 226 5.87 -11.32 -13.89
CA ASP A 226 6.24 -12.39 -12.97
C ASP A 226 5.54 -13.67 -13.46
N PRO A 227 6.28 -14.66 -13.98
CA PRO A 227 5.68 -15.86 -14.57
C PRO A 227 5.09 -16.78 -13.50
N ASP A 228 5.43 -16.57 -12.22
CA ASP A 228 4.95 -17.32 -11.07
C ASP A 228 3.85 -16.55 -10.31
N ALA A 229 3.67 -15.25 -10.54
CA ALA A 229 2.52 -14.52 -10.05
C ALA A 229 1.28 -14.93 -10.85
N ASP A 230 0.23 -15.35 -10.16
CA ASP A 230 -1.06 -15.78 -10.75
C ASP A 230 -1.67 -14.68 -11.64
N SER A 231 -1.27 -14.54 -12.92
CA SER A 231 -1.85 -13.71 -13.99
C SER A 231 -2.16 -12.22 -13.71
N LEU A 232 -2.01 -11.73 -12.48
CA LEU A 232 -2.48 -10.45 -11.96
C LEU A 232 -1.46 -9.33 -12.12
N SER A 233 -0.23 -9.67 -12.49
CA SER A 233 0.92 -8.76 -12.53
C SER A 233 1.13 -8.19 -13.93
N GLN A 234 0.22 -7.33 -14.36
CA GLN A 234 0.50 -6.44 -15.50
C GLN A 234 0.75 -5.04 -14.95
N TYR A 235 2.01 -4.73 -14.67
CA TYR A 235 2.42 -3.40 -14.22
C TYR A 235 3.72 -2.98 -14.88
N LEU A 236 3.99 -1.68 -14.83
CA LEU A 236 5.27 -1.12 -15.19
C LEU A 236 6.13 -1.05 -13.94
N LEU A 237 7.26 -1.74 -13.94
CA LEU A 237 8.26 -1.65 -12.87
C LEU A 237 9.63 -1.38 -13.49
N GLY A 238 10.30 -0.35 -12.99
CA GLY A 238 11.68 -0.09 -13.37
C GLY A 238 12.03 1.39 -13.41
N THR A 239 13.06 1.70 -14.18
CA THR A 239 13.64 3.05 -14.29
C THR A 239 13.58 3.52 -15.74
N ILE A 240 13.37 4.82 -15.96
CA ILE A 240 13.45 5.44 -17.29
C ILE A 240 14.29 6.72 -17.25
N PRO A 241 15.04 7.05 -18.33
CA PRO A 241 15.88 8.24 -18.36
C PRO A 241 15.09 9.55 -18.31
N THR A 242 15.69 10.60 -17.76
CA THR A 242 15.06 11.95 -17.72
C THR A 242 14.64 12.42 -19.11
N GLY A 243 13.42 12.98 -19.22
CA GLY A 243 12.88 13.49 -20.48
C GLY A 243 12.28 12.42 -21.38
N THR A 244 12.37 11.14 -20.99
CA THR A 244 11.63 10.05 -21.63
C THR A 244 10.13 10.25 -21.44
N ARG A 245 9.38 9.98 -22.50
CA ARG A 245 7.92 9.93 -22.49
C ARG A 245 7.51 8.59 -23.08
N ILE A 246 6.72 7.83 -22.33
CA ILE A 246 6.03 6.65 -22.84
C ILE A 246 4.65 7.13 -23.26
N ASP A 247 4.47 7.33 -24.56
CA ASP A 247 3.17 7.47 -25.21
C ASP A 247 2.79 6.15 -25.89
N GLU A 248 1.52 6.00 -26.29
CA GLU A 248 1.02 4.82 -27.02
C GLU A 248 0.99 3.52 -26.21
N ALA A 249 1.03 3.59 -24.87
CA ALA A 249 0.69 2.43 -24.04
C ALA A 249 -0.81 2.13 -24.16
N THR A 250 -1.16 0.86 -24.32
CA THR A 250 -2.56 0.42 -24.38
C THR A 250 -2.80 -0.77 -23.47
N LEU A 251 -3.96 -0.81 -22.83
CA LEU A 251 -4.47 -2.00 -22.15
C LEU A 251 -5.49 -2.66 -23.08
N ASP A 252 -5.24 -3.88 -23.56
CA ASP A 252 -6.26 -4.70 -24.21
C ASP A 252 -6.97 -5.54 -23.14
N VAL A 253 -8.30 -5.53 -23.10
CA VAL A 253 -9.09 -6.42 -22.26
C VAL A 253 -10.18 -7.02 -23.12
N ASN A 254 -10.19 -8.34 -23.29
CA ASN A 254 -11.18 -9.04 -24.11
C ASN A 254 -11.31 -8.51 -25.55
N GLY A 255 -10.19 -8.07 -26.15
CA GLY A 255 -10.17 -7.51 -27.51
C GLY A 255 -10.64 -6.06 -27.59
N HIS A 256 -10.86 -5.41 -26.45
CA HIS A 256 -11.09 -3.97 -26.35
C HIS A 256 -9.78 -3.28 -25.95
N ALA A 257 -9.26 -2.46 -26.86
CA ALA A 257 -8.07 -1.66 -26.60
C ALA A 257 -8.44 -0.33 -25.94
N PHE A 258 -7.79 -0.02 -24.81
CA PHE A 258 -7.92 1.22 -24.07
C PHE A 258 -6.59 1.98 -24.06
N ASP A 259 -6.63 3.24 -24.48
CA ASP A 259 -5.46 4.11 -24.44
C ASP A 259 -5.11 4.48 -22.99
N LEU A 260 -3.86 4.23 -22.58
CA LEU A 260 -3.35 4.65 -21.28
C LEU A 260 -2.75 6.07 -21.36
N PRO A 261 -2.89 6.88 -20.30
CA PRO A 261 -2.23 8.17 -20.22
C PRO A 261 -0.71 8.03 -20.35
N ALA A 262 -0.04 9.08 -20.86
CA ALA A 262 1.41 9.04 -21.00
C ALA A 262 2.11 9.04 -19.63
N VAL A 263 3.26 8.35 -19.57
CA VAL A 263 4.20 8.37 -18.45
C VAL A 263 5.38 9.28 -18.79
N GLU A 264 5.61 10.31 -17.99
CA GLU A 264 6.69 11.30 -18.17
C GLU A 264 7.78 11.12 -17.11
N ALA A 265 9.02 10.93 -17.55
CA ALA A 265 10.21 10.94 -16.69
C ALA A 265 10.67 12.37 -16.41
N VAL A 266 10.60 12.79 -15.15
CA VAL A 266 11.00 14.13 -14.70
C VAL A 266 12.23 14.10 -13.80
N SER A 267 12.97 15.19 -13.74
CA SER A 267 14.07 15.32 -12.77
C SER A 267 13.53 15.43 -11.34
N VAL A 268 14.28 14.91 -10.36
CA VAL A 268 14.02 15.08 -8.92
C VAL A 268 13.87 16.55 -8.52
N ASP A 269 14.55 17.47 -9.22
CA ASP A 269 14.45 18.93 -8.98
C ASP A 269 13.06 19.51 -9.30
N GLN A 270 12.18 18.74 -9.95
CA GLN A 270 10.78 19.13 -10.14
C GLN A 270 9.91 18.84 -8.92
N ILE A 271 10.39 18.06 -7.95
CA ILE A 271 9.69 17.85 -6.69
C ILE A 271 9.81 19.14 -5.87
N THR A 272 8.67 19.69 -5.47
CA THR A 272 8.57 20.94 -4.70
C THR A 272 7.92 20.76 -3.34
N SER A 273 7.24 19.65 -3.12
CA SER A 273 6.69 19.29 -1.82
C SER A 273 6.84 17.80 -1.55
N LEU A 274 6.99 17.47 -0.27
CA LEU A 274 7.04 16.12 0.26
C LEU A 274 6.10 16.05 1.47
N GLU A 275 5.23 15.06 1.50
CA GLU A 275 4.32 14.75 2.61
C GLU A 275 4.55 13.30 3.05
N LEU A 276 4.38 13.01 4.34
CA LEU A 276 4.46 11.67 4.89
C LEU A 276 3.11 11.23 5.43
N VAL A 277 2.67 10.04 5.03
CA VAL A 277 1.38 9.46 5.41
C VAL A 277 1.62 8.12 6.10
N PRO A 278 1.40 8.02 7.42
CA PRO A 278 1.49 6.75 8.12
C PRO A 278 0.28 5.89 7.78
N ILE A 279 0.46 4.58 7.84
CA ILE A 279 -0.58 3.59 7.56
C ILE A 279 -0.64 2.66 8.76
N TYR A 280 -1.84 2.57 9.33
CA TYR A 280 -2.21 1.71 10.44
C TYR A 280 -3.16 0.63 9.94
N LEU A 281 -3.19 -0.51 10.62
CA LEU A 281 -4.32 -1.41 10.48
C LEU A 281 -5.41 -0.97 11.45
N ASP A 282 -6.65 -1.07 11.01
CA ASP A 282 -7.80 -0.93 11.89
C ASP A 282 -7.78 -2.08 12.89
N ASP A 283 -8.06 -1.77 14.15
CA ASP A 283 -8.15 -2.73 15.23
C ASP A 283 -9.52 -2.58 15.87
N ASP A 284 -10.38 -3.58 15.70
CA ASP A 284 -11.74 -3.57 16.22
C ASP A 284 -11.82 -4.04 17.69
N THR A 285 -10.67 -4.21 18.36
CA THR A 285 -10.66 -4.52 19.79
C THR A 285 -11.12 -3.32 20.61
N GLU A 286 -11.88 -3.57 21.69
CA GLU A 286 -12.29 -2.51 22.62
C GLU A 286 -11.09 -1.79 23.30
N GLU A 287 -9.88 -2.34 23.18
CA GLU A 287 -8.67 -1.88 23.85
C GLU A 287 -7.96 -0.72 23.12
N ARG A 288 -8.08 -0.62 21.79
CA ARG A 288 -7.51 0.48 20.99
C ARG A 288 -8.21 0.66 19.65
N GLU A 289 -8.22 1.89 19.17
CA GLU A 289 -8.84 2.26 17.90
C GLU A 289 -7.95 1.95 16.67
N TRP A 290 -6.64 1.73 16.84
CA TRP A 290 -5.70 1.40 15.76
C TRP A 290 -4.49 0.60 16.25
N THR A 291 -3.88 -0.19 15.35
CA THR A 291 -2.68 -0.98 15.65
C THR A 291 -1.41 -0.14 15.82
N SER A 292 -0.23 -0.76 15.98
CA SER A 292 1.03 -0.10 15.63
C SER A 292 1.04 0.28 14.14
N PRO A 293 1.72 1.36 13.73
CA PRO A 293 1.85 1.69 12.31
C PRO A 293 2.55 0.55 11.57
N VAL A 294 2.02 0.17 10.41
CA VAL A 294 2.53 -0.95 9.59
C VAL A 294 3.33 -0.47 8.37
N ALA A 295 3.09 0.77 7.95
CA ALA A 295 3.84 1.38 6.87
C ALA A 295 3.80 2.91 6.95
N ILE A 296 4.62 3.54 6.12
CA ILE A 296 4.61 4.97 5.86
C ILE A 296 4.92 5.21 4.39
N ALA A 297 4.13 6.09 3.78
CA ALA A 297 4.29 6.48 2.39
C ALA A 297 4.81 7.91 2.28
N ALA A 298 5.74 8.11 1.37
CA ALA A 298 6.21 9.42 0.96
C ALA A 298 5.42 9.89 -0.27
N LEU A 299 4.84 11.08 -0.21
CA LEU A 299 4.05 11.65 -1.28
C LEU A 299 4.74 12.92 -1.82
N ALA A 300 5.47 12.76 -2.91
CA ALA A 300 6.11 13.88 -3.60
C ALA A 300 5.17 14.55 -4.61
N ARG A 301 5.27 15.88 -4.75
CA ARG A 301 4.54 16.63 -5.78
C ARG A 301 5.37 17.69 -6.48
N ASP A 302 5.00 17.99 -7.72
CA ASP A 302 5.57 19.12 -8.47
C ASP A 302 4.92 20.47 -8.14
N ASP A 303 5.39 21.54 -8.79
CA ASP A 303 4.92 22.91 -8.60
C ASP A 303 3.44 23.14 -8.98
N LYS A 304 2.82 22.17 -9.67
CA LYS A 304 1.40 22.17 -10.03
C LYS A 304 0.58 21.25 -9.12
N GLY A 305 1.19 20.66 -8.09
CA GLY A 305 0.54 19.74 -7.17
C GLY A 305 0.32 18.34 -7.73
N ARG A 306 0.99 17.95 -8.83
CA ARG A 306 0.85 16.59 -9.38
C ARG A 306 1.77 15.63 -8.63
N ARG A 307 1.27 14.43 -8.30
CA ARG A 307 2.07 13.34 -7.72
C ARG A 307 3.22 12.95 -8.64
N ILE A 308 4.39 12.70 -8.05
CA ILE A 308 5.55 12.14 -8.72
C ILE A 308 5.94 10.85 -7.98
N PHE A 309 6.28 9.79 -8.71
CA PHE A 309 6.56 8.46 -8.15
C PHE A 309 8.00 8.01 -8.37
N GLY A 310 8.44 7.01 -7.61
CA GLY A 310 9.72 6.34 -7.82
C GLY A 310 10.93 7.26 -7.60
N PHE A 311 10.81 8.19 -6.66
CA PHE A 311 11.88 9.12 -6.31
C PHE A 311 12.79 8.52 -5.23
N PRO A 312 14.08 8.88 -5.21
CA PRO A 312 14.98 8.43 -4.16
C PRO A 312 14.62 9.11 -2.84
N VAL A 313 14.31 8.31 -1.83
CA VAL A 313 13.99 8.78 -0.47
C VAL A 313 15.01 8.27 0.52
N GLU A 314 15.58 9.19 1.29
CA GLU A 314 16.37 8.86 2.47
C GLU A 314 15.43 8.83 3.68
N TRP A 315 15.31 7.67 4.32
CA TRP A 315 14.45 7.46 5.48
C TRP A 315 15.25 7.45 6.78
N SER A 316 14.70 8.02 7.85
CA SER A 316 15.29 7.93 9.18
C SER A 316 14.25 7.94 10.30
N VAL A 317 14.52 7.16 11.36
CA VAL A 317 13.79 7.23 12.63
C VAL A 317 14.51 8.25 13.52
N THR A 318 13.90 9.41 13.75
CA THR A 318 14.52 10.47 14.56
C THR A 318 14.14 10.39 16.03
N ARG A 319 13.04 9.71 16.36
CA ARG A 319 12.58 9.42 17.72
C ARG A 319 11.80 8.11 17.77
N GLY A 320 11.89 7.41 18.90
CA GLY A 320 11.20 6.14 19.14
C GLY A 320 12.01 4.94 18.63
N ASN A 321 11.46 3.75 18.83
CA ASN A 321 12.09 2.49 18.46
C ASN A 321 11.11 1.70 17.59
N LEU A 322 11.14 1.97 16.28
CA LEU A 322 10.41 1.22 15.27
C LEU A 322 11.42 0.52 14.37
N ARG A 323 11.10 -0.71 13.98
CA ARG A 323 11.86 -1.40 12.95
C ARG A 323 11.40 -0.88 11.60
N VAL A 324 12.36 -0.60 10.72
CA VAL A 324 12.08 -0.10 9.36
C VAL A 324 12.64 -1.07 8.33
N ALA A 325 11.86 -1.36 7.30
CA ALA A 325 12.28 -2.21 6.19
C ALA A 325 11.78 -1.65 4.85
N PRO A 326 12.64 -1.57 3.81
CA PRO A 326 12.21 -1.12 2.50
C PRO A 326 11.15 -2.07 1.92
N SER A 327 10.16 -1.53 1.22
CA SER A 327 9.07 -2.30 0.61
C SER A 327 9.47 -2.90 -0.76
N GLY A 328 10.59 -3.62 -0.80
CA GLY A 328 11.13 -4.16 -2.04
C GLY A 328 11.81 -3.11 -2.91
N GLU A 329 11.43 -3.02 -4.19
CA GLU A 329 12.07 -2.13 -5.17
C GLU A 329 11.50 -0.70 -5.17
N ILE A 330 10.34 -0.50 -4.53
CA ILE A 330 9.63 0.78 -4.46
C ILE A 330 10.16 1.60 -3.26
N GLN A 331 10.69 2.80 -3.55
CA GLN A 331 11.44 3.61 -2.57
C GLN A 331 10.60 4.64 -1.82
N ASP A 332 9.44 5.00 -2.35
CA ASP A 332 8.49 5.97 -1.77
C ASP A 332 7.54 5.32 -0.74
N PHE A 333 7.84 4.09 -0.30
CA PHE A 333 7.09 3.34 0.71
C PHE A 333 8.04 2.59 1.66
N MET A 334 7.75 2.60 2.96
CA MET A 334 8.55 1.96 4.00
C MET A 334 7.66 1.14 4.93
N LEU A 335 8.04 -0.11 5.19
CA LEU A 335 7.36 -0.99 6.14
C LEU A 335 7.85 -0.72 7.56
N LEU A 336 6.94 -0.80 8.53
CA LEU A 336 7.17 -0.51 9.93
C LEU A 336 6.74 -1.68 10.80
N GLU A 337 7.51 -1.98 11.84
CA GLU A 337 7.12 -2.96 12.87
C GLU A 337 7.47 -2.43 14.27
N ASP A 338 6.54 -2.62 15.23
CA ASP A 338 6.79 -2.41 16.67
C ASP A 338 7.47 -3.65 17.28
N SER A 339 8.67 -3.95 16.79
CA SER A 339 9.46 -5.13 17.22
C SER A 339 10.80 -4.79 17.88
N CYS A 340 11.13 -3.50 18.00
CA CYS A 340 12.38 -3.04 18.64
C CYS A 340 12.28 -2.83 20.15
N ARG A 341 11.11 -3.11 20.75
CA ARG A 341 10.86 -3.06 22.19
C ARG A 341 10.04 -4.27 22.60
N GLU A 342 10.31 -4.78 23.80
CA GLU A 342 9.51 -5.87 24.38
C GLU A 342 8.04 -5.45 24.45
N ALA A 343 7.14 -6.41 24.22
CA ALA A 343 5.72 -6.17 24.43
C ALA A 343 5.50 -5.81 25.91
N PRO A 344 4.67 -4.78 26.21
CA PRO A 344 4.48 -4.35 27.58
C PRO A 344 3.60 -5.34 28.36
N ASP A 345 3.72 -5.38 29.69
CA ASP A 345 2.85 -6.22 30.54
C ASP A 345 1.41 -5.70 30.61
N GLU A 346 1.21 -4.40 30.37
CA GLU A 346 -0.07 -3.70 30.33
C GLU A 346 -0.09 -2.76 29.11
N PRO A 347 -1.28 -2.35 28.58
CA PRO A 347 -1.35 -1.41 27.46
C PRO A 347 -0.49 -0.15 27.67
N GLU A 348 0.46 0.10 26.76
CA GLU A 348 1.45 1.18 26.85
C GLU A 348 1.33 2.13 25.66
N ALA A 349 1.20 3.43 25.92
CA ALA A 349 1.27 4.44 24.86
C ALA A 349 2.69 4.54 24.30
N ARG A 350 2.83 4.39 22.99
CA ARG A 350 4.10 4.50 22.26
C ARG A 350 4.04 5.58 21.20
N GLN A 351 5.21 6.10 20.88
CA GLN A 351 5.39 7.14 19.87
C GLN A 351 6.69 6.93 19.10
N ALA A 352 6.67 7.34 17.84
CA ALA A 352 7.86 7.44 17.01
C ALA A 352 7.75 8.63 16.05
N THR A 353 8.89 9.17 15.65
CA THR A 353 8.96 10.22 14.63
C THR A 353 9.81 9.69 13.47
N MET A 354 9.23 9.72 12.28
CA MET A 354 9.91 9.39 11.04
C MET A 354 10.22 10.67 10.26
N GLU A 355 11.37 10.69 9.60
CA GLU A 355 11.74 11.70 8.62
C GLU A 355 12.05 11.04 7.28
N ALA A 356 11.70 11.74 6.21
CA ALA A 356 12.05 11.40 4.84
C ALA A 356 12.65 12.62 4.15
N ALA A 357 13.70 12.41 3.37
CA ALA A 357 14.40 13.46 2.65
C ALA A 357 14.57 13.14 1.15
N ILE A 358 14.42 14.18 0.32
CA ILE A 358 14.68 14.19 -1.12
C ILE A 358 15.51 15.44 -1.41
N GLY A 359 16.83 15.28 -1.50
CA GLY A 359 17.74 16.43 -1.59
C GLY A 359 17.58 17.36 -0.38
N ASP A 360 17.16 18.60 -0.60
CA ASP A 360 16.93 19.60 0.46
C ASP A 360 15.50 19.57 1.03
N LEU A 361 14.57 18.80 0.43
CA LEU A 361 13.20 18.66 0.94
C LEU A 361 13.17 17.62 2.04
N VAL A 362 12.66 17.99 3.21
CA VAL A 362 12.51 17.09 4.37
C VAL A 362 11.07 17.16 4.85
N ALA A 363 10.47 16.00 5.07
CA ALA A 363 9.17 15.85 5.72
C ALA A 363 9.32 14.97 6.96
N SER A 364 8.47 15.23 7.96
CA SER A 364 8.45 14.48 9.21
C SER A 364 7.02 14.17 9.60
N VAL A 365 6.80 13.01 10.21
CA VAL A 365 5.52 12.64 10.81
C VAL A 365 5.73 12.02 12.18
N ASP A 366 4.91 12.47 13.13
CA ASP A 366 4.77 11.86 14.44
C ASP A 366 3.68 10.80 14.39
N MET A 367 4.01 9.61 14.86
CA MET A 367 3.11 8.48 14.96
C MET A 367 2.91 8.12 16.42
N SER A 368 1.69 7.74 16.78
CA SER A 368 1.35 7.26 18.11
C SER A 368 0.42 6.05 18.06
N TRP A 369 0.60 5.11 18.98
CA TRP A 369 -0.24 3.92 19.10
C TRP A 369 -0.25 3.41 20.55
N ILE A 370 -1.17 2.51 20.84
CA ILE A 370 -1.18 1.74 22.10
C ILE A 370 -0.61 0.36 21.80
N ALA A 371 0.52 0.03 22.41
CA ALA A 371 1.07 -1.32 22.37
C ALA A 371 0.35 -2.18 23.41
N LEU A 372 -0.11 -3.36 22.99
CA LEU A 372 -0.81 -4.31 23.85
C LEU A 372 0.16 -5.41 24.33
N PRO A 373 -0.14 -6.05 25.48
CA PRO A 373 0.55 -7.28 25.87
C PRO A 373 0.45 -8.34 24.77
N ARG A 374 1.52 -9.13 24.59
CA ARG A 374 1.49 -10.27 23.66
C ARG A 374 1.00 -11.52 24.39
N ASP A 375 -0.01 -12.16 23.83
CA ASP A 375 -0.41 -13.51 24.18
C ASP A 375 0.49 -14.52 23.45
N GLY A 376 1.54 -15.04 24.09
CA GLY A 376 2.32 -16.20 23.56
C GLY A 376 3.84 -16.13 23.71
N GLU A 377 4.55 -17.06 23.05
CA GLU A 377 6.01 -17.09 23.01
C GLU A 377 6.52 -15.83 22.31
N SER A 378 7.18 -14.96 23.07
CA SER A 378 7.80 -13.74 22.55
C SER A 378 8.74 -14.07 21.40
N LEU A 379 8.56 -13.44 20.25
CA LEU A 379 9.65 -13.32 19.27
C LEU A 379 10.84 -12.70 20.02
N GLU A 380 12.00 -13.38 20.01
CA GLU A 380 13.21 -12.82 20.57
C GLU A 380 13.52 -11.50 19.85
N ILE A 381 13.58 -10.43 20.63
CA ILE A 381 14.02 -9.14 20.13
C ILE A 381 15.53 -9.24 19.99
N ASP A 382 16.04 -8.97 18.79
CA ASP A 382 17.46 -8.80 18.57
C ASP A 382 17.80 -7.30 18.73
N PRO A 383 18.32 -6.87 19.89
CA PRO A 383 18.70 -5.47 20.10
C PRO A 383 19.91 -5.05 19.24
N GLU A 384 20.62 -6.02 18.63
CA GLU A 384 21.69 -5.74 17.69
C GLU A 384 21.18 -5.59 16.25
N ASP A 385 19.90 -5.84 15.98
CA ASP A 385 19.32 -5.66 14.64
C ASP A 385 19.54 -4.20 14.19
N PRO A 386 20.31 -3.95 13.12
CA PRO A 386 20.52 -2.60 12.60
C PRO A 386 19.21 -1.90 12.22
N ALA A 387 18.15 -2.65 11.92
CA ALA A 387 16.82 -2.10 11.68
C ALA A 387 16.17 -1.50 12.94
N CYS A 388 16.68 -1.81 14.13
CA CYS A 388 16.22 -1.29 15.42
C CYS A 388 17.12 -0.21 16.02
N GLN A 389 18.21 0.17 15.36
CA GLN A 389 19.13 1.17 15.89
C GLN A 389 18.58 2.58 15.64
N SER A 390 17.95 3.17 16.66
CA SER A 390 17.59 4.59 16.65
C SER A 390 18.87 5.46 16.70
N THR A 391 18.95 6.46 15.83
CA THR A 391 20.06 7.44 15.83
C THR A 391 19.84 8.58 16.83
N GLY A 392 18.64 8.68 17.41
CA GLY A 392 18.30 9.64 18.45
C GLY A 392 18.53 9.07 19.84
N CYS A 393 19.33 9.76 20.67
CA CYS A 393 19.40 9.41 22.09
C CYS A 393 18.01 9.49 22.71
N ASP A 394 17.52 8.36 23.22
CA ASP A 394 16.26 8.30 23.95
C ASP A 394 16.41 9.06 25.27
N CYS A 395 15.95 10.31 25.29
CA CYS A 395 15.82 11.09 26.51
C CYS A 395 14.58 10.62 27.28
N SER A 396 14.52 9.34 27.66
CA SER A 396 13.62 8.90 28.72
C SER A 396 14.12 9.55 30.01
N THR A 397 13.48 10.65 30.38
CA THR A 397 13.65 11.28 31.68
C THR A 397 13.17 10.29 32.72
N THR A 398 14.08 9.46 33.22
CA THR A 398 13.90 8.79 34.49
C THR A 398 13.80 9.89 35.55
N ASP A 399 12.68 9.88 36.26
CA ASP A 399 12.35 10.78 37.35
C ASP A 399 13.49 10.88 38.38
N ASP A 400 14.16 12.04 38.42
CA ASP A 400 14.72 12.57 39.66
C ASP A 400 14.49 14.09 39.71
N PRO A 401 13.49 14.58 40.49
CA PRO A 401 13.02 15.95 40.41
C PRO A 401 13.89 16.89 41.25
N LYS A 402 15.21 16.95 41.05
CA LYS A 402 16.09 17.92 41.73
C LYS A 402 17.32 18.30 40.91
N GLY A 403 17.12 19.02 39.79
CA GLY A 403 18.19 19.89 39.30
C GLY A 403 18.23 20.16 37.81
N SER A 404 17.27 20.90 37.26
CA SER A 404 17.43 21.48 35.92
C SER A 404 16.63 22.77 35.67
N VAL A 405 16.41 23.59 36.71
CA VAL A 405 15.83 24.94 36.55
C VAL A 405 16.89 25.98 36.09
N ALA A 406 18.18 25.61 36.04
CA ALA A 406 19.25 26.56 35.71
C ALA A 406 19.57 26.70 34.21
N ALA A 407 19.16 25.75 33.35
CA ALA A 407 19.58 25.73 31.94
C ALA A 407 18.70 26.58 31.00
N VAL A 408 17.42 26.80 31.33
CA VAL A 408 16.47 27.52 30.46
C VAL A 408 16.60 29.06 30.57
N LEU A 409 17.22 29.58 31.63
CA LEU A 409 17.42 31.03 31.80
C LEU A 409 18.67 31.59 31.07
N GLY A 410 19.57 30.73 30.56
CA GLY A 410 20.82 31.15 29.92
C GLY A 410 20.71 31.59 28.46
N LEU A 411 19.75 31.03 27.70
CA LEU A 411 19.65 31.25 26.25
C LEU A 411 18.80 32.49 25.87
N GLY A 412 17.99 33.02 26.79
CA GLY A 412 17.17 34.23 26.55
C GLY A 412 17.95 35.55 26.54
N LEU A 413 19.14 35.62 27.15
CA LEU A 413 19.89 36.88 27.29
C LEU A 413 20.87 37.18 26.15
N LEU A 414 21.26 36.19 25.34
CA LEU A 414 22.13 36.39 24.18
C LEU A 414 21.40 36.90 22.94
N GLY A 415 20.08 36.66 22.83
CA GLY A 415 19.23 37.18 21.74
C GLY A 415 18.97 38.70 21.80
N LEU A 416 18.95 39.28 23.00
CA LEU A 416 18.65 40.71 23.18
C LEU A 416 19.85 41.64 22.94
N VAL A 417 21.09 41.15 23.10
CA VAL A 417 22.30 41.96 22.83
C VAL A 417 22.57 42.10 21.33
N ARG A 418 22.18 41.11 20.51
CA ARG A 418 22.40 41.17 19.05
C ARG A 418 21.43 42.11 18.33
N ARG A 419 20.22 42.33 18.87
CA ARG A 419 19.21 43.23 18.27
C ARG A 419 19.54 44.73 18.47
N ARG A 420 20.24 45.11 19.55
CA ARG A 420 20.63 46.51 19.80
C ARG A 420 21.77 47.04 18.92
N ARG A 421 22.64 46.16 18.36
CA ARG A 421 23.74 46.61 17.49
C ARG A 421 23.31 46.95 16.05
N ARG A 422 22.15 46.48 15.56
CA ARG A 422 21.67 46.80 14.20
C ARG A 422 20.94 48.15 14.10
N GLN A 423 20.50 48.74 15.22
CA GLN A 423 19.79 50.03 15.20
C GLN A 423 20.71 51.27 15.29
N HIS A 424 22.03 51.08 15.48
CA HIS A 424 22.99 52.19 15.54
C HIS A 424 23.82 52.42 14.26
N ALA A 425 23.55 51.67 13.18
CA ALA A 425 24.20 51.85 11.88
C ALA A 425 23.33 52.58 10.84
N SER A 426 22.21 53.17 11.27
CA SER A 426 21.37 54.07 10.47
C SER A 426 21.21 55.38 11.23
N LYS A 427 22.24 56.23 11.14
CA LYS A 427 22.18 57.68 11.32
C LYS A 427 23.41 58.32 10.71
#